data_AF-A0A9P9LLL9-F1
#
_entry.id   AF-A0A9P9LLL9-F1
#
_cell.length_a   1.000
_cell.length_b   1.000
_cell.length_c   1.000
_cell.angle_alpha   90.00
_cell.angle_beta   90.00
_cell.angle_gamma   90.00
#
_symmetry.space_group_name_H-M   'P 1'
#
loop_
_entity.id
_entity.type
_entity.pdbx_description
1 polymer ?
#
loop_
_entity_poly.entity_id
_entity_poly.type
_entity_poly.pdbx_seq_one_letter_code
_entity_poly.pdbx_strand_id
1 'polypeptide(L)'
;INSFENLGLFASAVVAANVAGVPARTLNTLSGGYIASRIVYNFIYINNTTEALGNLRTAAFLTGLGHIFTLFIKSGNILVDRAANLL
;
A
#
# COMPACT_ATOMS: atom_id res chain seq x y z
N ILE A 1 -6.46 15.97 5.88
CA ILE A 1 -6.82 15.66 4.47
C ILE A 1 -5.86 14.63 3.86
N ASN A 2 -4.54 14.80 3.94
CA ASN A 2 -3.55 13.88 3.30
C ASN A 2 -3.68 12.38 3.66
N SER A 3 -4.13 12.03 4.87
CA SER A 3 -4.32 10.61 5.25
C SER A 3 -5.50 9.92 4.57
N PHE A 4 -6.48 10.67 4.06
CA PHE A 4 -7.65 10.10 3.40
C PHE A 4 -7.52 10.01 1.88
N GLU A 5 -6.58 10.73 1.27
CA GLU A 5 -6.34 10.71 -0.18
C GLU A 5 -5.99 9.30 -0.68
N ASN A 6 -5.18 8.56 0.08
CA ASN A 6 -4.74 7.21 -0.31
C ASN A 6 -5.65 6.10 0.20
N LEU A 7 -6.69 6.40 1.00
CA LEU A 7 -7.52 5.36 1.63
C LEU A 7 -8.33 4.60 0.58
N GLY A 8 -8.95 5.32 -0.37
CA GLY A 8 -9.69 4.68 -1.47
C GLY A 8 -8.78 3.85 -2.38
N LEU A 9 -7.55 4.32 -2.62
CA LEU A 9 -6.56 3.60 -3.40
C LEU A 9 -6.07 2.33 -2.67
N PHE A 10 -5.87 2.39 -1.36
CA PHE A 10 -5.53 1.23 -0.55
C PHE A 10 -6.67 0.20 -0.52
N ALA A 11 -7.90 0.65 -0.27
CA ALA A 11 -9.07 -0.23 -0.22
C ALA A 11 -9.27 -0.98 -1.55
N SER A 12 -9.17 -0.27 -2.67
CA SER A 12 -9.27 -0.89 -4.00
C SER A 12 -8.13 -1.88 -4.28
N ALA A 13 -6.89 -1.60 -3.85
CA ALA A 13 -5.77 -2.53 -3.96
C ALA A 13 -6.00 -3.83 -3.16
N VAL A 14 -6.53 -3.72 -1.94
CA VAL A 14 -6.86 -4.88 -1.09
C VAL A 14 -7.97 -5.72 -1.71
N VAL A 15 -9.02 -5.07 -2.24
CA VAL A 15 -10.09 -5.76 -2.95
C VAL A 15 -9.56 -6.46 -4.20
N ALA A 16 -8.78 -5.77 -5.02
CA ALA A 16 -8.16 -6.35 -6.22
C ALA A 16 -7.29 -7.57 -5.89
N ALA A 17 -6.49 -7.50 -4.82
CA ALA A 17 -5.64 -8.60 -4.37
C ALA A 17 -6.45 -9.80 -3.87
N ASN A 18 -7.56 -9.59 -3.16
CA ASN A 18 -8.45 -10.67 -2.74
C ASN A 18 -9.12 -11.33 -3.95
N VAL A 19 -9.67 -10.54 -4.88
CA VAL A 19 -10.33 -11.05 -6.10
C VAL A 19 -9.34 -11.79 -7.01
N ALA A 20 -8.13 -11.26 -7.18
CA ALA A 20 -7.07 -11.92 -7.93
C ALA A 20 -6.53 -13.16 -7.21
N GLY A 21 -6.85 -13.41 -5.95
CA GLY A 21 -6.35 -14.56 -5.20
C GLY A 21 -4.86 -14.47 -4.87
N VAL A 22 -4.36 -13.27 -4.54
CA VAL A 22 -3.01 -13.10 -3.98
C VAL A 22 -2.93 -13.89 -2.66
N PRO A 23 -1.83 -14.62 -2.39
CA PRO A 23 -1.70 -15.41 -1.16
C PRO A 23 -1.95 -14.56 0.10
N ALA A 24 -2.77 -15.07 1.02
CA ALA A 24 -3.22 -14.34 2.21
C ALA A 24 -2.06 -13.79 3.04
N ARG A 25 -0.95 -14.54 3.19
CA ARG A 25 0.26 -14.06 3.86
C ARG A 25 0.80 -12.80 3.19
N THR A 26 0.96 -12.81 1.87
CA THR A 26 1.48 -11.66 1.10
C THR A 26 0.54 -10.47 1.19
N LEU A 27 -0.76 -10.69 1.03
CA LEU A 27 -1.78 -9.66 1.15
C LEU A 27 -1.74 -9.01 2.54
N ASN A 28 -1.80 -9.81 3.60
CA ASN A 28 -1.82 -9.33 4.97
C ASN A 28 -0.53 -8.61 5.36
N THR A 29 0.63 -9.11 4.95
CA THR A 29 1.91 -8.42 5.18
C THR A 29 1.94 -7.06 4.49
N LEU A 30 1.49 -6.98 3.23
CA LEU A 30 1.48 -5.71 2.50
C LEU A 30 0.47 -4.71 3.07
N SER A 31 -0.72 -5.19 3.44
CA SER A 31 -1.74 -4.37 4.11
C SER A 31 -1.29 -3.88 5.48
N GLY A 32 -0.67 -4.77 6.29
CA GLY A 32 -0.08 -4.40 7.57
C GLY A 32 1.05 -3.38 7.42
N GLY A 33 1.91 -3.56 6.41
CA GLY A 33 2.98 -2.63 6.08
C GLY A 33 2.46 -1.23 5.71
N TYR A 34 1.38 -1.14 4.93
CA TYR A 34 0.71 0.14 4.66
C TYR A 34 0.19 0.79 5.95
N ILE A 35 -0.53 0.04 6.80
CA ILE A 35 -1.06 0.57 8.06
C ILE A 35 0.07 1.07 8.97
N ALA A 36 1.13 0.28 9.12
CA ALA A 36 2.32 0.66 9.88
C ALA A 36 2.96 1.96 9.33
N SER A 37 3.10 2.08 8.00
CA SER A 37 3.60 3.29 7.38
C SER A 37 2.71 4.51 7.66
N ARG A 38 1.38 4.33 7.71
CA ARG A 38 0.44 5.40 8.09
C ARG A 38 0.55 5.80 9.55
N ILE A 39 0.76 4.84 10.45
CA ILE A 39 1.00 5.13 11.87
C ILE A 39 2.27 5.97 12.02
N VAL A 40 3.37 5.55 11.39
CA VAL A 40 4.65 6.28 11.39
C VAL A 40 4.50 7.67 10.78
N TYR A 41 3.86 7.77 9.61
CA TYR A 41 3.60 9.04 8.95
C TYR A 41 2.83 10.01 9.87
N ASN A 42 1.73 9.56 10.48
CA ASN A 42 0.91 10.41 11.34
C ASN A 42 1.68 10.83 12.59
N PHE A 43 2.46 9.93 13.20
CA PHE A 43 3.30 10.24 14.34
C PHE A 43 4.32 11.34 14.00
N ILE A 44 5.03 11.21 12.88
CA ILE A 44 5.99 12.24 12.43
C ILE A 44 5.26 13.54 12.09
N TYR A 45 4.12 13.47 11.40
CA TYR A 45 3.34 14.64 11.00
C TYR A 45 2.95 15.51 12.20
N ILE A 46 2.45 14.90 13.28
CA ILE A 46 2.01 15.61 14.49
C ILE A 46 3.19 16.26 15.23
N ASN A 47 4.37 15.63 15.22
CA ASN A 47 5.55 16.09 15.94
C ASN A 47 6.55 16.85 15.04
N ASN A 48 6.15 17.26 13.84
CA ASN A 48 7.07 17.79 12.84
C ASN A 48 7.56 19.20 13.22
N THR A 49 8.81 19.32 13.67
CA THR A 49 9.44 20.59 14.06
C THR A 49 10.68 20.95 13.25
N THR A 50 11.15 20.03 12.38
CA THR A 50 12.39 20.19 11.60
C THR A 50 12.20 19.71 10.17
N GLU A 51 13.06 20.19 9.26
CA GLU A 51 13.05 19.73 7.86
C GLU A 51 13.37 18.24 7.73
N ALA A 52 14.25 17.72 8.58
CA ALA A 52 14.59 16.29 8.60
C ALA A 52 13.37 15.41 8.88
N LEU A 53 12.54 15.79 9.86
CA LEU A 53 11.26 15.12 10.13
C LEU A 53 10.29 15.26 8.96
N GLY A 54 10.29 16.42 8.28
CA GLY A 54 9.56 16.62 7.04
C GLY A 54 9.94 15.61 5.94
N ASN A 55 11.23 15.35 5.75
CA ASN A 55 11.73 14.38 4.77
C ASN A 55 11.36 12.94 5.16
N LEU A 56 11.49 12.58 6.44
CA LEU A 56 11.10 11.25 6.95
C LEU A 56 9.60 10.97 6.78
N ARG A 57 8.77 11.99 6.97
CA ARG A 57 7.33 11.91 6.70
C ARG A 57 7.05 11.61 5.22
N THR A 58 7.74 12.27 4.30
CA THR A 58 7.63 11.97 2.87
C THR A 58 8.07 10.54 2.55
N ALA A 59 9.15 10.07 3.16
CA ALA A 59 9.58 8.68 3.00
C ALA A 59 8.50 7.69 3.48
N ALA A 60 7.94 7.88 4.69
CA ALA A 60 6.88 7.03 5.23
C ALA A 60 5.60 7.02 4.34
N PHE A 61 5.29 8.15 3.72
CA PHE A 61 4.21 8.27 2.73
C PHE A 61 4.48 7.42 1.49
N LEU A 62 5.66 7.59 0.88
CA LEU A 62 6.06 6.86 -0.32
C LEU A 62 6.17 5.36 -0.06
N THR A 63 6.65 4.95 1.11
CA THR A 63 6.63 3.54 1.53
C THR A 63 5.22 2.98 1.53
N GLY A 64 4.23 3.72 2.05
CA GLY A 64 2.83 3.30 2.02
C GLY A 64 2.31 3.13 0.60
N LEU A 65 2.62 4.07 -0.30
CA LEU A 65 2.29 3.93 -1.73
C LEU A 65 2.95 2.71 -2.36
N GLY A 66 4.22 2.41 -2.02
CA GLY A 66 4.90 1.22 -2.50
C GLY A 66 4.16 -0.07 -2.16
N HIS A 67 3.59 -0.18 -0.96
CA HIS A 67 2.78 -1.35 -0.56
C HIS A 67 1.50 -1.47 -1.40
N ILE A 68 0.80 -0.35 -1.62
CA ILE A 68 -0.41 -0.29 -2.47
C ILE A 68 -0.10 -0.74 -3.90
N PHE A 69 0.91 -0.15 -4.54
CA PHE A 69 1.26 -0.51 -5.92
C PHE A 69 1.75 -1.95 -6.03
N THR A 70 2.45 -2.46 -5.03
CA THR A 70 2.85 -3.88 -4.99
C THR A 70 1.63 -4.81 -4.98
N LEU A 71 0.56 -4.48 -4.24
CA LEU A 71 -0.69 -5.24 -4.27
C LEU A 71 -1.32 -5.24 -5.67
N PHE A 72 -1.40 -4.07 -6.32
CA PHE A 72 -1.93 -3.98 -7.69
C PHE A 72 -1.10 -4.78 -8.70
N ILE A 73 0.23 -4.63 -8.68
CA ILE A 73 1.13 -5.34 -9.60
C ILE A 73 0.97 -6.86 -9.43
N LYS A 74 0.99 -7.36 -8.19
CA LYS A 74 0.80 -8.79 -7.94
C LYS A 74 -0.56 -9.28 -8.39
N SER A 75 -1.61 -8.49 -8.19
CA SER A 75 -2.96 -8.81 -8.65
C SER A 75 -3.00 -8.92 -10.18
N GLY A 76 -2.43 -7.93 -10.88
CA GLY A 76 -2.36 -7.91 -12.34
C GLY A 76 -1.61 -9.12 -12.91
N ASN A 77 -0.43 -9.43 -12.38
CA ASN A 77 0.36 -10.57 -12.83
C ASN A 77 -0.42 -11.89 -12.71
N ILE A 78 -1.10 -12.13 -11.59
CA ILE A 78 -1.90 -13.35 -11.41
C ILE A 78 -3.05 -13.43 -12.42
N LEU A 79 -3.72 -12.31 -12.70
CA LEU A 79 -4.81 -12.27 -13.66
C LEU A 79 -4.33 -12.53 -15.09
N VAL A 80 -3.18 -11.98 -15.47
CA VAL A 80 -2.53 -12.23 -16.77
C VAL A 80 -2.16 -13.70 -16.92
N ASP A 81 -1.51 -14.29 -15.90
CA ASP A 81 -1.13 -15.71 -15.92
C ASP A 81 -2.36 -16.62 -16.04
N ARG A 82 -3.46 -16.30 -15.34
CA ARG A 82 -4.72 -17.04 -15.46
C ARG A 82 -5.31 -16.93 -16.87
N ALA A 83 -5.33 -15.75 -17.46
CA ALA A 83 -5.85 -15.56 -18.80
C ALA A 83 -5.04 -16.34 -19.85
N ALA A 84 -3.71 -16.37 -19.71
CA ALA A 84 -2.83 -17.13 -20.60
C ALA A 84 -3.07 -18.65 -20.52
N ASN A 85 -3.42 -19.18 -19.34
CA ASN A 85 -3.73 -20.61 -19.15
C ASN A 85 -5.09 -21.04 -19.72
N LEU A 86 -5.93 -20.10 -20.18
CA LEU A 86 -7.25 -20.38 -20.75
C LEU A 86 -7.26 -20.40 -22.29
N LEU A 87 -6.15 -20.00 -22.93
CA LEU A 87 -5.96 -19.95 -24.39
C LEU A 87 -5.17 -21.18 -24.86
#